data_AF-A0A8T4B322-F1
#
_entry.id   AF-A0A8T4B322-F1
#
_cell.length_a   1.000
_cell.length_b   1.000
_cell.length_c   1.000
_cell.angle_alpha   90.00
_cell.angle_beta   90.00
_cell.angle_gamma   90.00
#
_symmetry.space_group_name_H-M   'P 1'
#
loop_
_entity.id
_entity.type
_entity.pdbx_description
1 polymer ?
#
loop_
_entity_poly.entity_id
_entity_poly.type
_entity_poly.pdbx_seq_one_letter_code
_entity_poly.pdbx_strand_id
1 'polypeptide(L)'
;MMTLDDLKTNRDTQITVGCIAFFLIAFPLYFSFAASGVSSVAGTRGVGDYQINGNLTYVQLTDGIEYIADGDTLMIDDLHTDAIDDAEDMNIVGVRVVMSY
;
A
#
# COMPACT_ATOMS: atom_id res chain seq x y z
N MET A 1 -31.45 -10.31 30.38
CA MET A 1 -32.20 -9.54 29.37
C MET A 1 -32.44 -8.16 29.96
N MET A 2 -31.94 -7.09 29.31
CA MET A 2 -32.17 -5.72 29.80
C MET A 2 -33.67 -5.40 29.61
N THR A 3 -34.35 -4.98 30.68
CA THR A 3 -35.78 -4.64 30.62
C THR A 3 -36.00 -3.14 30.43
N LEU A 4 -37.19 -2.75 29.97
CA LEU A 4 -37.53 -1.34 29.75
C LEU A 4 -37.58 -0.53 31.06
N ASP A 5 -37.74 -1.22 32.18
CA ASP A 5 -37.72 -0.65 33.54
C ASP A 5 -36.28 -0.36 34.00
N ASP A 6 -35.32 -1.22 33.64
CA ASP A 6 -33.89 -0.98 33.87
C ASP A 6 -33.42 0.26 33.11
N LEU A 7 -33.89 0.48 31.88
CA LEU A 7 -33.56 1.67 31.09
C LEU A 7 -34.10 2.97 31.70
N LYS A 8 -35.17 2.91 32.50
CA LYS A 8 -35.79 4.11 33.10
C LYS A 8 -35.31 4.39 34.52
N THR A 9 -34.92 3.36 35.26
CA THR A 9 -34.61 3.46 36.69
C THR A 9 -33.13 3.30 36.99
N ASN A 10 -32.39 2.54 36.17
CA ASN A 10 -31.00 2.23 36.43
C ASN A 10 -30.06 3.16 35.65
N ARG A 11 -29.32 4.00 36.39
CA ARG A 11 -28.39 4.99 35.84
C ARG A 11 -27.26 4.33 35.02
N ASP A 12 -26.75 3.19 35.46
CA ASP A 12 -25.63 2.53 34.77
C ASP A 12 -26.08 1.90 33.45
N THR A 13 -27.31 1.37 33.42
CA THR A 13 -27.99 0.90 32.22
C THR A 13 -28.23 2.04 31.22
N GLN A 14 -28.67 3.21 31.70
CA GLN A 14 -28.86 4.40 30.86
C GLN A 14 -27.55 4.92 30.25
N ILE A 15 -26.50 5.02 31.06
CA ILE A 15 -25.17 5.46 30.59
C ILE A 15 -24.66 4.51 29.52
N THR A 16 -24.80 3.19 29.72
CA THR A 16 -24.37 2.18 28.76
C THR A 16 -25.10 2.33 27.42
N VAL A 17 -26.43 2.45 27.44
CA VAL A 17 -27.23 2.62 26.21
C VAL A 17 -26.93 3.96 25.54
N GLY A 18 -26.73 5.03 26.32
CA GLY A 18 -26.32 6.34 25.81
C GLY A 18 -24.96 6.29 25.10
N CYS A 19 -23.97 5.61 25.68
CA CYS A 19 -22.66 5.42 25.06
C CYS A 19 -22.76 4.60 23.76
N ILE A 20 -23.54 3.53 23.74
CA ILE A 20 -23.75 2.72 22.52
C ILE A 20 -24.39 3.56 21.41
N ALA A 21 -25.45 4.31 21.72
CA ALA A 21 -26.12 5.18 20.77
C ALA A 21 -25.19 6.29 20.26
N PHE A 22 -24.38 6.88 21.14
CA PHE A 22 -23.38 7.87 20.77
C PHE A 22 -22.35 7.29 19.80
N PHE A 23 -21.75 6.14 20.11
CA PHE A 23 -20.72 5.54 19.26
C PHE A 23 -21.28 5.04 17.93
N LEU A 24 -22.50 4.53 17.88
CA LEU A 24 -23.18 4.14 16.63
C LEU A 24 -23.38 5.32 15.66
N ILE A 25 -23.46 6.55 16.16
CA ILE A 25 -23.61 7.76 15.32
C ILE A 25 -22.26 8.42 15.07
N ALA A 26 -21.46 8.62 16.12
CA ALA A 26 -20.19 9.32 16.05
C ALA A 26 -19.16 8.59 15.17
N PHE A 27 -19.08 7.25 15.25
CA PHE A 27 -18.09 6.51 14.48
C PHE A 27 -18.35 6.58 12.98
N PRO A 28 -19.56 6.25 12.46
CA PRO A 28 -19.83 6.37 11.02
C PRO A 28 -19.63 7.78 10.47
N LEU A 29 -20.02 8.82 11.22
CA LEU A 29 -19.80 10.21 10.81
C LEU A 29 -18.32 10.57 10.77
N TYR A 30 -17.55 10.19 11.79
CA TYR A 30 -16.10 10.42 11.82
C TYR A 30 -15.39 9.70 10.68
N PHE A 31 -15.68 8.42 10.46
CA PHE A 31 -15.07 7.65 9.37
C PHE A 31 -15.52 8.14 8.00
N SER A 32 -16.77 8.59 7.83
CA SER A 32 -17.24 9.22 6.59
C SER A 32 -16.52 10.54 6.32
N PHE A 33 -16.34 11.38 7.34
CA PHE A 33 -15.59 12.62 7.23
C PHE A 33 -14.10 12.37 6.95
N ALA A 34 -13.46 11.48 7.70
CA ALA A 34 -12.07 11.11 7.50
C ALA A 34 -11.82 10.45 6.12
N ALA A 35 -12.76 9.64 5.63
CA ALA A 35 -12.67 9.02 4.31
C ALA A 35 -12.93 10.02 3.16
N SER A 36 -13.64 11.12 3.39
CA SER A 36 -13.94 12.12 2.34
C SER A 36 -12.71 12.84 1.79
N GLY A 37 -11.59 12.82 2.52
CA GLY A 37 -10.29 13.34 2.06
C GLY A 37 -9.31 12.27 1.56
N VAL A 38 -9.69 10.98 1.65
CA VAL A 38 -8.85 9.87 1.23
C VAL A 38 -9.35 9.39 -0.12
N SER A 39 -8.59 9.71 -1.17
CA SER A 39 -8.72 9.00 -2.45
C SER A 39 -8.68 7.50 -2.17
N SER A 40 -9.59 6.74 -2.76
CA SER A 40 -9.93 5.31 -2.57
C SER A 40 -8.77 4.31 -2.59
N VAL A 41 -7.53 4.78 -2.70
CA VAL A 41 -6.27 4.03 -2.81
C VAL A 41 -5.72 3.55 -1.46
N ALA A 42 -6.04 4.21 -0.33
CA ALA A 42 -5.43 3.82 0.96
C ALA A 42 -5.97 2.48 1.54
N GLY A 43 -7.12 1.99 1.05
CA GLY A 43 -7.78 0.79 1.58
C GLY A 43 -7.52 -0.51 0.81
N THR A 44 -6.88 -0.43 -0.36
CA THR A 44 -6.65 -1.61 -1.22
C THR A 44 -5.15 -1.91 -1.24
N ARG A 45 -4.73 -2.85 -0.39
CA ARG A 45 -3.41 -3.50 -0.46
C ARG A 45 -3.30 -4.44 -1.68
N GLY A 46 -3.88 -4.04 -2.81
CA GLY A 46 -3.62 -4.65 -4.11
C GLY A 46 -2.36 -4.02 -4.69
N VAL A 47 -1.63 -4.76 -5.52
CA VAL A 47 -0.54 -4.22 -6.33
C VAL A 47 -1.04 -2.93 -6.99
N GLY A 48 -0.59 -1.79 -6.45
CA GLY A 48 -1.01 -0.48 -6.91
C GLY A 48 -0.08 -0.04 -8.03
N ASP A 49 -0.64 0.59 -9.04
CA ASP A 49 0.16 1.29 -10.04
C ASP A 49 0.90 2.43 -9.35
N TYR A 50 2.21 2.24 -9.12
CA TYR A 50 3.07 3.29 -8.59
C TYR A 50 3.31 4.31 -9.70
N GLN A 51 2.47 5.34 -9.78
CA GLN A 51 2.75 6.51 -10.61
C GLN A 51 3.81 7.37 -9.94
N ILE A 52 5.05 7.21 -10.39
CA ILE A 52 6.14 8.11 -10.00
C ILE A 52 6.05 9.35 -10.88
N ASN A 53 5.40 10.40 -10.38
CA ASN A 53 5.44 11.73 -10.99
C ASN A 53 6.78 12.39 -10.63
N GLY A 54 7.81 12.11 -11.44
CA GLY A 54 9.14 12.68 -11.30
C GLY A 54 9.96 12.47 -12.57
N ASN A 55 11.10 13.15 -12.68
CA ASN A 55 12.02 12.91 -13.78
C ASN A 55 12.77 11.59 -13.53
N LEU A 56 12.36 10.53 -14.24
CA LEU A 56 13.02 9.23 -14.14
C LEU A 56 14.38 9.30 -14.82
N THR A 57 15.42 8.86 -14.12
CA THR A 57 16.77 8.68 -14.67
C THR A 57 17.05 7.18 -14.76
N TYR A 58 17.60 6.74 -15.89
CA TYR A 58 17.98 5.35 -16.10
C TYR A 58 19.48 5.21 -15.83
N VAL A 59 19.82 4.32 -14.90
CA VAL A 59 21.21 3.91 -14.65
C VAL A 59 21.36 2.49 -15.18
N GLN A 60 22.45 2.26 -15.92
CA GLN A 60 22.73 0.96 -16.48
C GLN A 60 23.36 0.06 -15.42
N LEU A 61 22.75 -1.11 -15.20
CA LEU A 61 23.25 -2.14 -14.28
C LEU A 61 24.19 -3.12 -15.00
N THR A 62 23.78 -3.61 -16.16
CA THR A 62 24.54 -4.56 -16.97
C THR A 62 24.18 -4.41 -18.45
N ASP A 63 25.11 -4.74 -19.34
CA ASP A 63 24.85 -5.02 -20.75
C ASP A 63 25.62 -6.27 -21.20
N GLY A 64 25.15 -6.90 -22.26
CA GLY A 64 25.83 -8.06 -22.79
C GLY A 64 25.12 -8.64 -24.01
N ILE A 65 25.85 -9.52 -24.70
CA ILE A 65 25.31 -10.40 -25.72
C ILE A 65 25.51 -11.83 -25.24
N GLU A 66 24.44 -12.62 -25.28
CA GLU A 66 24.51 -14.02 -24.87
C GLU A 66 23.77 -14.89 -25.86
N TYR A 67 24.40 -16.01 -26.24
CA TYR A 67 23.78 -16.99 -27.10
C TYR A 67 22.96 -17.94 -26.24
N ILE A 68 21.65 -17.97 -26.46
CA ILE A 68 20.73 -18.87 -25.77
C ILE A 68 20.33 -19.96 -26.76
N ALA A 69 20.66 -21.22 -26.46
CA ALA A 69 20.20 -22.34 -27.28
C ALA A 69 18.70 -22.62 -27.03
N ASP A 70 18.05 -23.28 -27.98
CA ASP A 70 16.62 -23.59 -27.86
C ASP A 70 16.35 -24.49 -26.64
N GLY A 71 15.43 -24.04 -25.78
CA GLY A 71 15.09 -24.71 -24.52
C GLY A 71 15.98 -24.38 -23.32
N ASP A 72 17.06 -23.64 -23.50
CA ASP A 72 17.94 -23.22 -22.40
C ASP A 72 17.41 -21.97 -21.69
N THR A 73 17.70 -21.87 -20.39
CA THR A 73 17.35 -20.71 -19.56
C THR A 73 18.57 -19.80 -19.43
N LEU A 74 18.40 -18.53 -19.80
CA LEU A 74 19.39 -17.48 -19.48
C LEU A 74 19.25 -17.09 -18.00
N MET A 75 20.31 -17.27 -17.23
CA MET A 75 20.43 -16.73 -15.88
C MET A 75 21.22 -15.42 -15.95
N ILE A 76 20.57 -14.31 -15.60
CA ILE A 76 21.23 -13.02 -15.47
C ILE A 76 21.74 -12.93 -14.04
N ASP A 77 23.00 -13.30 -13.85
CA ASP A 77 23.71 -13.17 -12.58
C ASP A 77 24.24 -11.73 -12.41
N ASP A 78 24.55 -11.36 -11.17
CA ASP A 78 25.18 -10.07 -10.82
C ASP A 78 24.33 -8.81 -11.03
N LEU A 79 23.00 -8.94 -11.04
CA LEU A 79 22.10 -7.79 -11.09
C LEU A 79 21.94 -7.14 -9.71
N HIS A 80 22.97 -6.41 -9.28
CA HIS A 80 22.98 -5.67 -8.02
C HIS A 80 23.43 -4.22 -8.19
N THR A 81 23.02 -3.34 -7.27
CA THR A 81 23.34 -1.91 -7.31
C THR A 81 24.68 -1.56 -6.68
N ASP A 82 25.38 -2.53 -6.10
CA ASP A 82 26.63 -2.32 -5.37
C ASP A 82 27.76 -1.76 -6.25
N ALA A 83 27.65 -1.93 -7.58
CA ALA A 83 28.59 -1.40 -8.57
C ALA A 83 28.21 -0.01 -9.10
N ILE A 84 27.08 0.56 -8.67
CA ILE A 84 26.65 1.90 -9.06
C ILE A 84 27.09 2.89 -7.98
N ASP A 85 27.94 3.83 -8.37
CA ASP A 85 28.33 4.95 -7.50
C ASP A 85 27.09 5.76 -7.09
N ASP A 86 27.05 6.15 -5.81
CA ASP A 86 25.98 6.93 -5.18
C ASP A 86 24.59 6.26 -5.23
N ALA A 87 24.51 4.94 -5.46
CA ALA A 87 23.24 4.21 -5.42
C ALA A 87 22.50 4.30 -4.08
N GLU A 88 23.25 4.48 -2.99
CA GLU A 88 22.72 4.68 -1.63
C GLU A 88 21.92 5.98 -1.47
N ASP A 89 22.18 6.98 -2.31
CA ASP A 89 21.47 8.26 -2.33
C ASP A 89 20.30 8.29 -3.32
N MET A 90 20.07 7.20 -4.06
CA MET A 90 19.04 7.10 -5.11
C MET A 90 17.84 6.26 -4.65
N ASN A 91 16.64 6.71 -5.04
CA ASN A 91 15.43 5.90 -4.90
C ASN A 91 15.26 4.97 -6.11
N ILE A 92 15.46 3.67 -5.91
CA ILE A 92 15.24 2.67 -6.95
C ILE A 92 13.75 2.35 -7.02
N VAL A 93 13.15 2.67 -8.16
CA VAL A 93 11.70 2.56 -8.37
C VAL A 93 11.29 1.42 -9.30
N GLY A 94 12.26 0.79 -9.98
CA GLY A 94 12.02 -0.35 -10.86
C GLY A 94 13.27 -0.77 -11.64
N VAL A 95 13.18 -1.94 -12.27
CA VAL A 95 14.22 -2.51 -13.13
C VAL A 95 13.64 -2.69 -14.54
N ARG A 96 14.38 -2.29 -15.57
CA ARG A 96 13.99 -2.47 -16.97
C ARG A 96 14.99 -3.38 -17.68
N VAL A 97 14.50 -4.50 -18.20
CA VAL A 97 15.28 -5.41 -19.05
C VAL A 97 14.85 -5.20 -20.51
N VAL A 98 15.81 -4.95 -21.40
CA VAL A 98 15.58 -4.81 -22.84
C VAL A 98 16.34 -5.91 -23.56
N MET A 99 15.62 -6.75 -24.30
CA MET A 99 16.20 -7.85 -25.09
C MET A 99 15.86 -7.66 -26.55
N SER A 100 16.83 -7.93 -27.42
CA SER A 100 16.69 -7.97 -28.87
C SER A 100 17.21 -9.30 -29.40
N TYR A 101 16.54 -9.86 -30.42
CA TYR A 101 16.93 -11.10 -31.10
C TYR A 101 17.61 -10.81 -32.45
#